data_AF-A0A0K9HIX6-F1
#
_entry.id   AF-A0A0K9HIX6-F1
#
_cell.length_a   1.000
_cell.length_b   1.000
_cell.length_c   1.000
_cell.angle_alpha   90.00
_cell.angle_beta   90.00
_cell.angle_gamma   90.00
#
_symmetry.space_group_name_H-M   'P 1'
#
loop_
_entity.id
_entity.type
_entity.pdbx_description
1 polymer ?
#
loop_
_entity_poly.entity_id
_entity_poly.type
_entity_poly.pdbx_seq_one_letter_code
_entity_poly.pdbx_strand_id
1 'polypeptide(L)' 'MKAIIQELIAAEDRQTPLSGQQLADLLHGRYGIAISLRTVAKYREQLRIPSSAKRKQYTGA' A
#
# COMPACT_ATOMS: atom_id res chain seq x y z
N MET A 1 10.96 -2.90 -6.86
CA MET A 1 10.31 -2.35 -5.65
C MET A 1 8.97 -1.65 -5.93
N LYS A 2 8.94 -0.60 -6.76
CA LYS A 2 7.69 0.14 -7.06
C LYS A 2 6.59 -0.74 -7.68
N ALA A 3 6.96 -1.66 -8.58
CA ALA A 3 6.05 -2.63 -9.19
C ALA A 3 5.35 -3.52 -8.13
N ILE A 4 6.11 -4.08 -7.18
CA ILE A 4 5.56 -4.93 -6.11
C ILE A 4 4.56 -4.15 -5.24
N ILE A 5 4.87 -2.90 -4.88
CA ILE A 5 3.94 -2.04 -4.13
C ILE A 5 2.68 -1.77 -4.94
N GLN A 6 2.82 -1.52 -6.25
CA GLN A 6 1.70 -1.30 -7.14
C GLN A 6 0.81 -2.55 -7.26
N GLU A 7 1.41 -3.73 -7.39
CA GLU A 7 0.69 -5.01 -7.42
C GLU A 7 -0.05 -5.30 -6.11
N LEU A 8 0.62 -5.11 -4.96
CA LEU A 8 0.00 -5.30 -3.65
C LEU A 8 -1.18 -4.35 -3.43
N ILE A 9 -1.07 -3.11 -3.90
CA ILE A 9 -2.16 -2.12 -3.84
C ILE A 9 -3.24 -2.44 -4.87
N ALA A 10 -2.89 -2.94 -6.06
CA ALA A 10 -3.87 -3.32 -7.08
C ALA A 10 -4.70 -4.53 -6.65
N ALA A 11 -4.10 -5.45 -5.88
CA ALA A 11 -4.74 -6.62 -5.30
C ALA A 11 -5.37 -6.37 -3.92
N GLU A 12 -5.35 -5.13 -3.42
CA GLU A 12 -5.92 -4.82 -2.10
C GLU A 12 -7.46 -4.78 -2.13
N ASP A 13 -8.07 -5.06 -0.99
CA ASP A 13 -9.49 -4.79 -0.80
C ASP A 13 -9.72 -3.28 -0.63
N ARG A 14 -10.57 -2.71 -1.48
CA ARG A 14 -10.90 -1.27 -1.48
C ARG A 14 -11.77 -0.84 -0.30
N GLN A 15 -12.45 -1.77 0.36
CA GLN A 15 -13.16 -1.51 1.62
C GLN A 15 -12.17 -1.40 2.79
N THR A 16 -11.06 -2.14 2.71
CA THR A 16 -10.03 -2.22 3.74
C THR A 16 -8.62 -1.98 3.14
N PRO A 17 -8.36 -0.80 2.57
CA PRO A 17 -7.12 -0.54 1.85
C PRO A 17 -5.90 -0.65 2.76
N LEU A 18 -4.82 -1.20 2.22
CA LEU A 18 -3.60 -1.45 2.99
C LEU A 18 -2.97 -0.14 3.45
N SER A 19 -2.81 -0.03 4.77
CA SER A 19 -2.00 1.03 5.37
C SER A 19 -0.54 0.88 4.93
N GLY A 20 0.23 1.96 5.03
CA GLY A 20 1.65 1.89 4.67
C GLY A 20 2.46 0.94 5.57
N GLN A 21 2.02 0.74 6.82
CA GLN A 21 2.65 -0.20 7.75
C GLN A 21 2.39 -1.65 7.30
N GLN A 22 1.13 -1.98 6.99
CA GLN A 22 0.77 -3.31 6.47
C GLN A 22 1.49 -3.64 5.16
N LEU A 23 1.70 -2.65 4.28
CA LEU A 23 2.50 -2.82 3.06
C LEU A 23 3.96 -3.16 3.37
N ALA A 24 4.57 -2.48 4.35
CA ALA A 24 5.93 -2.77 4.78
C ALA A 24 6.05 -4.18 5.38
N ASP A 25 5.09 -4.56 6.23
CA ASP A 25 5.05 -5.87 6.88
C ASP A 25 4.83 -6.99 5.84
N LEU A 26 3.95 -6.78 4.86
CA LEU A 26 3.74 -7.72 3.75
C LEU A 26 4.99 -7.88 2.87
N LEU A 27 5.70 -6.78 2.59
CA LEU A 27 6.94 -6.81 1.82
C LEU A 27 8.03 -7.58 2.56
N HIS A 28 8.13 -7.39 3.88
CA HIS A 28 9.04 -8.15 4.72
C HIS A 28 8.65 -9.62 4.72
N GLY A 29 7.41 -9.95 5.07
CA GLY A 29 6.96 -11.34 5.25
C GLY A 29 6.96 -12.17 3.96
N ARG A 30 6.62 -11.56 2.80
CA ARG A 30 6.54 -12.29 1.52
C ARG A 30 7.84 -12.29 0.73
N TYR A 31 8.60 -11.20 0.78
CA TYR A 31 9.76 -10.99 -0.10
C TYR A 31 11.08 -10.81 0.67
N GLY A 32 11.06 -10.82 2.00
CA GLY A 32 12.25 -10.53 2.82
C GLY A 32 12.70 -9.07 2.75
N ILE A 33 11.83 -8.17 2.28
CA ILE A 33 12.16 -6.78 2.01
C ILE A 33 11.76 -5.90 3.20
N ALA A 34 12.75 -5.48 3.99
CA ALA A 34 12.53 -4.50 5.06
C ALA A 34 12.57 -3.08 4.49
N ILE A 35 11.43 -2.38 4.49
CA ILE A 35 11.36 -0.95 4.17
C ILE A 35 10.56 -0.18 5.22
N SER A 36 10.88 1.11 5.36
CA SER A 36 10.15 1.98 6.28
C SER A 36 8.80 2.44 5.70
N LEU A 37 7.88 2.83 6.58
CA LEU A 37 6.63 3.51 6.22
C LEU A 37 6.86 4.73 5.32
N ARG A 38 7.92 5.51 5.61
CA ARG A 38 8.31 6.68 4.79
C ARG A 38 8.71 6.28 3.37
N THR A 39 9.40 5.15 3.21
CA THR A 39 9.78 4.61 1.90
C THR A 39 8.54 4.20 1.11
N VAL A 40 7.57 3.56 1.75
CA VAL A 40 6.26 3.22 1.13
C VAL A 40 5.53 4.50 0.70
N ALA A 41 5.47 5.52 1.56
CA ALA A 41 4.83 6.80 1.25
C ALA A 41 5.48 7.48 0.04
N LYS A 42 6.82 7.58 0.01
CA LYS A 42 7.59 8.12 -1.12
C LYS A 42 7.29 7.38 -2.43
N TYR A 43 7.21 6.05 -2.39
CA TYR A 43 6.89 5.26 -3.59
C TYR A 43 5.43 5.42 -4.02
N ARG A 44 4.48 5.54 -3.08
CA ARG A 44 3.08 5.83 -3.39
C ARG A 44 2.93 7.18 -4.08
N GLU A 45 3.59 8.22 -3.58
CA GLU A 45 3.60 9.54 -4.22
C GLU A 45 4.16 9.50 -5.64
N GLN A 46 5.30 8.82 -5.83
CA GLN A 46 5.92 8.66 -7.14
C GLN A 46 5.03 7.89 -8.14
N LEU A 47 4.25 6.93 -7.64
CA LEU A 47 3.28 6.17 -8.43
C LEU A 47 1.93 6.90 -8.56
N ARG A 48 1.79 8.11 -8.00
CA ARG A 48 0.54 8.88 -7.93
C ARG A 48 -0.61 8.12 -7.28
N ILE A 49 -0.27 7.23 -6.35
CA ILE A 49 -1.25 6.44 -5.62
C ILE A 49 -1.62 7.18 -4.33
N PRO A 50 -2.89 7.53 -4.11
CA PRO A 50 -3.33 8.25 -2.91
C PRO A 50 -3.20 7.41 -1.63
N SER A 51 -3.29 8.06 -0.47
CA SER A 51 -3.23 7.43 0.86
C SER A 51 -4.37 6.42 1.08
N SER A 52 -4.21 5.49 2.03
CA SER A 52 -5.19 4.42 2.27
C SER A 52 -6.54 5.03 2.66
N ALA A 53 -6.54 6.08 3.48
CA ALA A 53 -7.73 6.83 3.83
C ALA A 53 -8.50 7.39 2.63
N LYS A 54 -7.79 7.85 1.59
CA LYS A 54 -8.41 8.37 0.35
C LYS A 54 -8.88 7.27 -0.60
N ARG A 55 -8.35 6.05 -0.47
CA ARG A 55 -8.75 4.89 -1.27
C ARG A 55 -9.87 4.08 -0.64
N LYS A 56 -10.13 4.29 0.66
CA LYS A 56 -11.20 3.60 1.37
C LYS A 56 -12.52 3.99 0.72
N GLN A 57 -13.14 3.02 0.07
CA GLN A 57 -14.50 3.21 -0.45
C GLN A 57 -15.44 3.08 0.74
N TYR A 58 -16.16 4.16 1.05
CA TYR A 58 -17.30 4.06 1.96
C TYR A 58 -18.45 3.49 1.14
N THR A 59 -18.66 2.18 1.23
CA THR A 59 -19.95 1.61 0.83
C THR A 59 -20.96 2.01 1.90
N GLY A 60 -21.54 3.20 1.74
CA GLY A 60 -22.73 3.63 2.44
C GLY A 60 -23.92 3.41 1.52
N ALA A 61 -24.70 2.38 1.80
CA ALA A 61 -26.07 2.21 1.34
C ALA A 61 -26.94 2.03 2.60
#